data_AF-A0A7R9R1L8-F1
#
_entry.id   AF-A0A7R9R1L8-F1
#
_cell.length_a   1.000
_cell.length_b   1.000
_cell.length_c   1.000
_cell.angle_alpha   90.00
_cell.angle_beta   90.00
_cell.angle_gamma   90.00
#
_symmetry.space_group_name_H-M   'P 1'
#
loop_
_entity.id
_entity.type
_entity.pdbx_description
1 polymer ?
#
loop_
_entity_poly.entity_id
_entity_poly.type
_entity_poly.pdbx_seq_one_letter_code
_entity_poly.pdbx_strand_id
1 'polypeptide(L)'
;AVNAFILHLYNNGFKVTVPQVTTNGKYLSFQDIPSPDERSTRDDILNEGSEGTYGVRLLEFISGKLLKDVPFTPDILTECGQVLAQMTIALQTFESPVLRVRTSSWSLLSVLDVRQYLDAVQNLEDRAIVSAALDEYERTVMQHLDEFEHSFIHGDYNEMNIIVHKNSDEYHVKGVIDFGDIHYAP
;
A
#
# COMPACT_ATOMS: atom_id res chain seq x y z
N ALA A 1 1.96 -1.15 -14.55
CA ALA A 1 1.66 0.12 -13.85
C ALA A 1 2.37 0.18 -12.49
N VAL A 2 2.09 -0.74 -11.55
CA VAL A 2 2.77 -0.81 -10.24
C VAL A 2 4.30 -0.89 -10.35
N ASN A 3 4.84 -1.76 -11.19
CA ASN A 3 6.29 -1.85 -11.39
C ASN A 3 6.91 -0.54 -11.91
N ALA A 4 6.18 0.23 -12.72
CA ALA A 4 6.68 1.52 -13.21
C ALA A 4 6.76 2.56 -12.08
N PHE A 5 5.78 2.56 -11.17
CA PHE A 5 5.81 3.40 -9.96
C PHE A 5 7.02 3.05 -9.06
N ILE A 6 7.22 1.75 -8.78
CA ILE A 6 8.36 1.30 -7.96
C ILE A 6 9.70 1.66 -8.63
N LEU A 7 9.83 1.42 -9.93
CA LEU A 7 11.05 1.74 -10.67
C LEU A 7 11.30 3.25 -10.75
N HIS A 8 10.25 4.07 -10.82
CA HIS A 8 10.37 5.52 -10.76
C HIS A 8 10.98 5.98 -9.44
N LEU A 9 10.46 5.47 -8.31
CA LEU A 9 11.03 5.75 -7.00
C LEU A 9 12.48 5.24 -6.89
N TYR A 10 12.75 4.00 -7.31
CA TYR A 10 14.10 3.45 -7.31
C TYR A 10 15.09 4.33 -8.10
N ASN A 11 14.71 4.79 -9.29
CA ASN A 11 15.53 5.67 -10.12
C ASN A 11 15.73 7.07 -9.51
N ASN A 12 14.84 7.49 -8.61
CA ASN A 12 14.98 8.71 -7.81
C ASN A 12 15.70 8.50 -6.47
N GLY A 13 16.37 7.34 -6.28
CA GLY A 13 17.25 7.08 -5.14
C GLY A 13 16.58 6.44 -3.93
N PHE A 14 15.28 6.14 -3.99
CA PHE A 14 14.59 5.48 -2.89
C PHE A 14 14.94 4.00 -2.80
N LYS A 15 15.04 3.50 -1.57
CA LYS A 15 15.16 2.07 -1.29
C LYS A 15 13.77 1.45 -1.19
N VAL A 16 13.42 0.69 -2.21
CA VAL A 16 12.10 0.06 -2.38
C VAL A 16 12.26 -1.38 -2.84
N THR A 17 11.21 -2.18 -2.77
CA THR A 17 11.19 -3.59 -3.21
C THR A 17 11.21 -3.70 -4.73
N VAL A 18 12.40 -3.57 -5.33
CA VAL A 18 12.58 -3.52 -6.79
C VAL A 18 12.11 -4.82 -7.46
N PRO A 19 11.22 -4.75 -8.47
CA PRO A 19 10.76 -5.94 -9.16
C PRO A 19 11.88 -6.57 -9.99
N GLN A 20 12.01 -7.89 -9.90
CA GLN A 20 13.00 -8.68 -10.63
C GLN A 20 12.40 -9.24 -11.92
N VAL A 21 13.21 -9.28 -12.98
CA VAL A 21 12.80 -9.86 -14.26
C VAL A 21 12.87 -11.38 -14.21
N THR A 22 11.85 -12.02 -14.77
CA THR A 22 11.83 -13.46 -15.03
C THR A 22 12.86 -13.84 -16.10
N THR A 23 13.15 -15.12 -16.23
CA THR A 23 14.03 -15.68 -17.29
C THR A 23 13.56 -15.34 -18.70
N ASN A 24 12.28 -15.00 -18.87
CA ASN A 24 11.67 -14.60 -20.15
C ASN A 24 11.59 -13.08 -20.33
N GLY A 25 12.27 -12.28 -19.48
CA GLY A 25 12.35 -10.82 -19.60
C GLY A 25 11.08 -10.07 -19.20
N LYS A 26 10.11 -10.73 -18.55
CA LYS A 26 8.88 -10.12 -18.02
C LYS A 26 8.96 -9.93 -16.51
N TYR A 27 8.21 -8.99 -15.94
CA TYR A 27 8.13 -8.80 -14.49
C TYR A 27 7.01 -9.61 -13.79
N LEU A 28 6.12 -10.23 -14.57
CA LEU A 28 5.08 -11.13 -14.06
C LEU A 28 5.18 -12.48 -14.77
N SER A 29 4.98 -13.55 -14.02
CA SER A 29 4.72 -14.89 -14.53
C SER A 29 3.33 -15.32 -14.11
N PHE A 30 2.57 -15.94 -14.99
CA PHE A 30 1.30 -16.57 -14.63
C PHE A 30 1.54 -18.05 -14.37
N GLN A 31 1.02 -18.55 -13.25
CA GLN A 31 1.21 -19.94 -12.82
C GLN A 31 -0.14 -20.52 -12.41
N ASP A 32 -0.42 -21.73 -12.89
CA ASP A 32 -1.59 -22.47 -12.42
C ASP A 32 -1.23 -23.16 -11.11
N ILE A 33 -1.93 -22.82 -10.03
CA ILE A 33 -1.74 -23.43 -8.71
C ILE A 33 -2.89 -24.41 -8.49
N PRO A 34 -2.62 -25.73 -8.40
CA PRO A 34 -3.66 -26.71 -8.14
C PRO A 34 -4.18 -26.55 -6.71
N SER A 35 -5.45 -26.90 -6.49
CA SER A 35 -6.04 -26.92 -5.15
C SER A 35 -5.25 -27.87 -4.24
N PRO A 36 -5.07 -27.57 -2.94
CA PRO A 36 -4.46 -28.51 -2.01
C PRO A 36 -5.23 -29.82 -2.02
N ASP A 37 -4.57 -30.93 -2.35
CA ASP A 37 -5.16 -32.28 -2.30
C ASP A 37 -5.85 -32.51 -0.94
N GLU A 38 -7.01 -33.18 -0.94
CA GLU A 38 -7.84 -33.53 0.24
C GLU A 38 -7.10 -34.31 1.37
N ARG A 39 -5.81 -34.60 1.20
CA ARG A 39 -4.95 -35.28 2.19
C ARG A 39 -4.16 -34.33 3.09
N SER A 40 -4.29 -33.01 2.94
CA SER A 40 -3.60 -32.09 3.85
C SER A 40 -4.24 -32.09 5.23
N THR A 41 -3.48 -32.51 6.22
CA THR A 41 -3.92 -32.72 7.60
C THR A 41 -4.15 -31.40 8.33
N ARG A 42 -5.43 -31.12 8.65
CA ARG A 42 -6.02 -30.42 9.82
C ARG A 42 -5.40 -29.14 10.44
N ASP A 43 -4.25 -28.63 10.03
CA ASP A 43 -3.71 -27.33 10.47
C ASP A 43 -3.83 -26.23 9.39
N ASP A 44 -4.37 -26.57 8.22
CA ASP A 44 -4.46 -25.70 7.04
C ASP A 44 -5.75 -24.85 6.96
N ILE A 45 -6.15 -24.20 8.07
CA ILE A 45 -7.33 -23.29 8.08
C ILE A 45 -7.05 -21.98 7.29
N LEU A 46 -5.92 -21.86 6.58
CA LEU A 46 -5.61 -20.75 5.66
C LEU A 46 -5.74 -21.12 4.18
N ASN A 47 -6.13 -22.36 3.84
CA ASN A 47 -6.24 -22.83 2.45
C ASN A 47 -7.62 -22.55 1.84
N GLU A 48 -7.93 -21.28 1.56
CA GLU A 48 -8.94 -20.90 0.56
C GLU A 48 -8.30 -20.69 -0.83
N GLY A 49 -7.42 -21.61 -1.25
CA GLY A 49 -6.88 -21.60 -2.61
C GLY A 49 -7.83 -22.32 -3.57
N SER A 50 -8.67 -21.60 -4.31
CA SER A 50 -9.38 -22.18 -5.46
C SER A 50 -8.38 -22.56 -6.56
N GLU A 51 -8.70 -23.57 -7.38
CA GLU A 51 -7.93 -23.76 -8.63
C GLU A 51 -7.94 -22.46 -9.44
N GLY A 52 -6.78 -22.04 -9.95
CA GLY A 52 -6.70 -20.80 -10.70
C GLY A 52 -5.32 -20.47 -11.25
N THR A 53 -5.31 -19.55 -12.21
CA THR A 53 -4.10 -18.93 -12.75
C THR A 53 -3.75 -17.70 -11.93
N TYR A 54 -2.58 -17.70 -11.31
CA TYR A 54 -2.09 -16.65 -10.42
C TYR A 54 -0.94 -15.87 -11.04
N GLY A 55 -0.97 -14.54 -10.90
CA GLY A 55 0.15 -13.68 -11.25
C GLY A 55 1.20 -13.68 -10.14
N VAL A 56 2.39 -14.20 -10.43
CA VAL A 56 3.55 -14.22 -9.53
C VAL A 56 4.55 -13.15 -9.97
N ARG A 57 5.04 -12.37 -9.02
CA ARG A 57 6.15 -11.42 -9.20
C ARG A 57 7.21 -11.66 -8.14
N LEU A 58 8.47 -11.46 -8.52
CA LEU A 58 9.60 -11.50 -7.61
C LEU A 58 10.04 -10.08 -7.29
N LEU A 59 10.26 -9.78 -6.00
CA LEU A 59 10.72 -8.48 -5.53
C LEU A 59 12.04 -8.66 -4.76
N GLU A 60 12.91 -7.67 -4.83
CA GLU A 60 14.14 -7.64 -4.03
C GLU A 60 13.81 -7.50 -2.54
N PHE A 61 14.47 -8.32 -1.72
CA PHE A 61 14.32 -8.27 -0.27
C PHE A 61 15.16 -7.14 0.34
N ILE A 62 14.51 -6.29 1.16
CA ILE A 62 15.20 -5.26 1.94
C ILE A 62 15.45 -5.80 3.35
N SER A 63 16.72 -6.05 3.68
CA SER A 63 17.08 -6.48 5.04
C SER A 63 16.87 -5.36 6.06
N GLY A 64 16.26 -5.67 7.21
CA GLY A 64 16.04 -4.70 8.28
C GLY A 64 14.99 -5.19 9.26
N LYS A 65 14.52 -4.28 10.12
CA LYS A 65 13.34 -4.50 10.97
C LYS A 65 12.18 -3.68 10.44
N LEU A 66 10.95 -4.06 10.75
CA LEU A 66 9.81 -3.18 10.54
C LEU A 66 9.82 -2.06 11.59
N LEU A 67 9.35 -0.87 11.21
CA LEU A 67 9.22 0.24 12.15
C LEU A 67 8.37 -0.16 13.36
N LYS A 68 7.28 -0.92 13.13
CA LYS A 68 6.39 -1.44 14.20
C LYS A 68 7.11 -2.21 15.31
N ASP A 69 8.28 -2.78 15.03
CA ASP A 69 9.04 -3.66 15.93
C ASP A 69 10.17 -2.91 16.66
N VAL A 70 10.22 -1.58 16.58
CA VAL A 70 11.22 -0.75 17.25
C VAL A 70 10.57 0.39 18.05
N PRO A 71 11.24 0.97 19.06
CA PRO A 71 10.71 2.10 19.80
C PRO A 71 10.47 3.31 18.88
N PHE A 72 9.31 3.95 19.04
CA PHE A 72 9.00 5.18 18.31
C PHE A 72 9.64 6.36 19.06
N THR A 73 10.61 7.00 18.42
CA THR A 73 11.23 8.24 18.88
C THR A 73 10.79 9.40 18.00
N PRO A 74 10.81 10.65 18.50
CA PRO A 74 10.54 11.82 17.66
C PRO A 74 11.41 11.87 16.40
N ASP A 75 12.66 11.42 16.48
CA ASP A 75 13.62 11.45 15.37
C ASP A 75 13.21 10.50 14.24
N ILE A 76 12.90 9.22 14.54
CA ILE A 76 12.49 8.28 13.49
C ILE A 76 11.14 8.64 12.88
N LEU A 77 10.20 9.18 13.68
CA LEU A 77 8.91 9.65 13.16
C LEU A 77 9.09 10.87 12.23
N THR A 78 10.00 11.78 12.60
CA THR A 78 10.37 12.94 11.76
C THR A 78 11.01 12.46 10.45
N GLU A 79 11.93 11.49 10.53
CA GLU A 79 12.56 10.89 9.35
C GLU A 79 11.52 10.20 8.45
N CYS A 80 10.54 9.48 9.01
CA CYS A 80 9.44 8.88 8.24
C CYS A 80 8.65 9.93 7.47
N GLY A 81 8.36 11.09 8.08
CA GLY A 81 7.68 12.20 7.42
C GLY A 81 8.54 12.85 6.32
N GLN A 82 9.85 12.99 6.55
CA GLN A 82 10.80 13.49 5.54
C GLN A 82 10.87 12.57 4.33
N VAL A 83 10.97 11.26 4.55
CA VAL A 83 10.98 10.24 3.47
C VAL A 83 9.68 10.29 2.67
N LEU A 84 8.52 10.38 3.35
CA LEU A 84 7.23 10.48 2.67
C LEU A 84 7.13 11.76 1.82
N ALA A 85 7.55 12.91 2.36
CA ALA A 85 7.57 14.17 1.61
C ALA A 85 8.49 14.11 0.39
N GLN A 86 9.68 13.51 0.54
CA GLN A 86 10.61 13.31 -0.58
C GLN A 86 10.02 12.39 -1.64
N MET A 87 9.33 11.32 -1.25
CA MET A 87 8.63 10.44 -2.19
C MET A 87 7.57 11.20 -2.99
N THR A 88 6.74 12.00 -2.31
CA THR A 88 5.72 12.84 -2.97
C THR A 88 6.34 13.77 -4.01
N ILE A 89 7.45 14.44 -3.67
CA ILE A 89 8.18 15.32 -4.60
C ILE A 89 8.70 14.53 -5.81
N ALA A 90 9.33 13.38 -5.59
CA ALA A 90 9.82 12.55 -6.70
C ALA A 90 8.70 12.07 -7.63
N LEU A 91 7.51 11.85 -7.08
CA LEU A 91 6.33 11.41 -7.81
C LEU A 91 5.63 12.51 -8.61
N GLN A 92 5.96 13.80 -8.41
CA GLN A 92 5.40 14.90 -9.21
C GLN A 92 5.71 14.78 -10.71
N THR A 93 6.77 14.06 -11.07
CA THR A 93 7.15 13.80 -12.48
C THR A 93 6.72 12.41 -12.97
N PHE A 94 6.09 11.62 -12.13
CA PHE A 94 5.62 10.29 -12.49
C PHE A 94 4.25 10.38 -13.18
N GLU A 95 4.11 9.70 -14.32
CA GLU A 95 2.86 9.63 -15.05
C GLU A 95 2.48 8.20 -15.40
N SER A 96 1.19 7.87 -15.21
CA SER A 96 0.66 6.55 -15.53
C SER A 96 -0.84 6.66 -15.82
N PRO A 97 -1.25 6.64 -17.10
CA PRO A 97 -2.67 6.67 -17.46
C PRO A 97 -3.47 5.55 -16.80
N VAL A 98 -2.85 4.39 -16.60
CA VAL A 98 -3.48 3.22 -15.95
C VAL A 98 -3.71 3.46 -14.46
N LEU A 99 -2.74 4.01 -13.73
CA LEU A 99 -2.92 4.28 -12.29
C LEU A 99 -3.82 5.49 -12.05
N ARG A 100 -3.83 6.46 -12.97
CA ARG A 100 -4.65 7.67 -12.88
C ARG A 100 -6.15 7.36 -12.87
N VAL A 101 -6.56 6.27 -13.53
CA VAL A 101 -7.96 5.81 -13.58
C VAL A 101 -8.22 4.56 -12.73
N ARG A 102 -7.20 4.02 -12.04
CA ARG A 102 -7.35 2.83 -11.21
C ARG A 102 -8.09 3.21 -9.94
N THR A 103 -9.23 2.57 -9.70
CA THR A 103 -9.95 2.64 -8.43
C THR A 103 -9.74 1.36 -7.61
N SER A 104 -9.67 1.51 -6.30
CA SER A 104 -9.56 0.43 -5.31
C SER A 104 -10.46 0.80 -4.14
N SER A 105 -11.08 -0.18 -3.48
CA SER A 105 -11.82 0.06 -2.23
C SER A 105 -10.95 0.67 -1.12
N TRP A 106 -9.62 0.54 -1.23
CA TRP A 106 -8.63 1.14 -0.34
C TRP A 106 -8.16 2.54 -0.80
N SER A 107 -8.70 3.07 -1.89
CA SER A 107 -8.39 4.43 -2.32
C SER A 107 -9.01 5.46 -1.38
N LEU A 108 -8.28 6.55 -1.12
CA LEU A 108 -8.83 7.71 -0.41
C LEU A 108 -10.07 8.27 -1.11
N LEU A 109 -10.18 8.12 -2.43
CA LEU A 109 -11.35 8.56 -3.20
C LEU A 109 -12.56 7.61 -3.10
N SER A 110 -12.37 6.41 -2.54
CA SER A 110 -13.42 5.39 -2.37
C SER A 110 -14.01 5.36 -0.95
N VAL A 111 -13.66 6.30 -0.08
CA VAL A 111 -14.14 6.32 1.32
C VAL A 111 -15.67 6.28 1.42
N LEU A 112 -16.39 6.98 0.52
CA LEU A 112 -17.86 7.00 0.53
C LEU A 112 -18.49 5.67 0.09
N ASP A 113 -17.76 4.79 -0.60
CA ASP A 113 -18.25 3.46 -0.96
C ASP A 113 -18.55 2.62 0.29
N VAL A 114 -17.96 2.97 1.45
CA VAL A 114 -18.25 2.34 2.74
C VAL A 114 -19.72 2.43 3.14
N ARG A 115 -20.47 3.43 2.64
CA ARG A 115 -21.90 3.58 2.93
C ARG A 115 -22.71 2.31 2.63
N GLN A 116 -22.35 1.57 1.58
CA GLN A 116 -23.05 0.35 1.19
C GLN A 116 -22.90 -0.80 2.21
N TYR A 117 -21.91 -0.70 3.11
CA TYR A 117 -21.62 -1.72 4.12
C TYR A 117 -22.06 -1.31 5.53
N LEU A 118 -22.72 -0.15 5.71
CA LEU A 118 -23.13 0.33 7.03
C LEU A 118 -24.04 -0.66 7.77
N ASP A 119 -24.83 -1.45 7.04
CA ASP A 119 -25.70 -2.47 7.63
C ASP A 119 -24.93 -3.64 8.28
N ALA A 120 -23.64 -3.82 7.95
CA ALA A 120 -22.78 -4.78 8.62
C ALA A 120 -22.48 -4.36 10.07
N VAL A 121 -22.51 -3.06 10.39
CA VAL A 121 -22.31 -2.54 11.75
C VAL A 121 -23.60 -2.71 12.55
N GLN A 122 -23.67 -3.77 13.36
CA GLN A 122 -24.89 -4.15 14.09
C GLN A 122 -25.23 -3.18 15.24
N ASN A 123 -24.22 -2.61 15.89
CA ASN A 123 -24.43 -1.60 16.92
C ASN A 123 -24.88 -0.28 16.26
N LEU A 124 -26.06 0.20 16.65
CA LEU A 124 -26.66 1.41 16.07
C LEU A 124 -25.88 2.68 16.44
N GLU A 125 -25.25 2.74 17.62
CA GLU A 125 -24.42 3.88 18.03
C GLU A 125 -23.15 3.96 17.19
N ASP A 126 -22.45 2.83 17.02
CA ASP A 126 -21.25 2.74 16.18
C ASP A 126 -21.59 3.06 14.71
N ARG A 127 -22.71 2.55 14.20
CA ARG A 127 -23.19 2.85 12.85
C ARG A 127 -23.46 4.34 12.65
N ALA A 128 -24.04 5.01 13.64
CA ALA A 128 -24.28 6.45 13.60
C ALA A 128 -22.96 7.24 13.57
N ILE A 129 -21.95 6.81 14.33
CA ILE A 129 -20.61 7.42 14.30
C ILE A 129 -19.97 7.28 12.92
N VAL A 130 -20.00 6.07 12.34
CA VAL A 130 -19.44 5.85 11.00
C VAL A 130 -20.17 6.69 9.95
N SER A 131 -21.52 6.73 9.99
CA SER A 131 -22.30 7.56 9.08
C SER A 131 -21.93 9.04 9.20
N ALA A 132 -21.81 9.57 10.42
CA ALA A 132 -21.43 10.96 10.65
C ALA A 132 -20.02 11.27 10.13
N ALA A 133 -19.07 10.34 10.28
CA ALA A 133 -17.73 10.49 9.72
C ALA A 133 -17.73 10.51 8.19
N LEU A 134 -18.56 9.69 7.54
CA LEU A 134 -18.72 9.70 6.08
C LEU A 134 -19.37 10.99 5.58
N ASP A 135 -20.40 11.49 6.28
CA ASP A 135 -21.04 12.77 5.96
C ASP A 135 -20.04 13.94 6.08
N GLU A 136 -19.21 13.94 7.12
CA GLU A 136 -18.18 14.96 7.31
C GLU A 136 -17.08 14.87 6.24
N TYR A 137 -16.64 13.65 5.89
CA TYR A 137 -15.69 13.44 4.81
C TYR A 137 -16.23 13.94 3.46
N GLU A 138 -17.49 13.65 3.15
CA GLU A 138 -18.15 14.15 1.93
C GLU A 138 -18.18 15.68 1.90
N ARG A 139 -18.54 16.31 3.02
CA ARG A 139 -18.66 17.77 3.15
C ARG A 139 -17.31 18.50 3.13
N THR A 140 -16.28 17.93 3.76
CA THR A 140 -15.00 18.62 3.97
C THR A 140 -13.97 18.29 2.91
N VAL A 141 -13.94 17.05 2.44
CA VAL A 141 -12.94 16.57 1.46
C VAL A 141 -13.54 16.53 0.07
N MET A 142 -14.62 15.77 -0.14
CA MET A 142 -15.13 15.53 -1.50
C MET A 142 -15.66 16.80 -2.19
N GLN A 143 -16.30 17.71 -1.45
CA GLN A 143 -16.78 18.98 -2.00
C GLN A 143 -15.67 19.95 -2.42
N HIS A 144 -14.47 19.80 -1.87
CA HIS A 144 -13.30 20.65 -2.15
C HIS A 144 -12.19 19.87 -2.84
N LEU A 145 -12.50 18.71 -3.43
CA LEU A 145 -11.49 17.79 -3.93
C LEU A 145 -10.55 18.47 -4.93
N ASP A 146 -11.11 19.24 -5.88
CA ASP A 146 -10.38 19.98 -6.91
C ASP A 146 -9.44 21.08 -6.35
N GLU A 147 -9.59 21.46 -5.08
CA GLU A 147 -8.73 22.45 -4.41
C GLU A 147 -7.45 21.84 -3.84
N PHE A 148 -7.41 20.52 -3.64
CA PHE A 148 -6.23 19.83 -3.12
C PHE A 148 -5.22 19.54 -4.23
N GLU A 149 -3.92 19.69 -3.92
CA GLU A 149 -2.86 19.17 -4.76
C GLU A 149 -2.98 17.64 -4.80
N HIS A 150 -2.98 17.06 -6.00
CA HIS A 150 -3.05 15.62 -6.17
C HIS A 150 -1.71 15.06 -6.63
N SER A 151 -1.34 13.91 -6.09
CA SER A 151 -0.16 13.15 -6.51
C SER A 151 -0.47 11.66 -6.61
N PHE A 152 0.44 10.91 -7.23
CA PHE A 152 0.45 9.48 -6.98
C PHE A 152 1.02 9.24 -5.59
N ILE A 153 0.32 8.45 -4.78
CA ILE A 153 0.71 8.17 -3.39
C ILE A 153 0.93 6.67 -3.16
N HIS A 154 1.63 6.33 -2.07
CA HIS A 154 1.82 4.94 -1.64
C HIS A 154 0.46 4.24 -1.37
N GLY A 155 -0.50 4.98 -0.82
CA GLY A 155 -1.83 4.48 -0.47
C GLY A 155 -1.90 3.81 0.91
N ASP A 156 -0.79 3.24 1.37
CA ASP A 156 -0.73 2.56 2.68
C ASP A 156 0.62 2.77 3.41
N TYR A 157 1.01 4.03 3.62
CA TYR A 157 2.29 4.34 4.27
C TYR A 157 2.16 4.27 5.80
N ASN A 158 2.59 3.16 6.40
CA ASN A 158 2.46 2.89 7.84
C ASN A 158 3.68 2.12 8.40
N GLU A 159 3.71 1.91 9.71
CA GLU A 159 4.82 1.27 10.44
C GLU A 159 5.09 -0.19 10.07
N MET A 160 4.15 -0.86 9.42
CA MET A 160 4.30 -2.22 8.89
C MET A 160 4.88 -2.24 7.47
N ASN A 161 4.93 -1.09 6.79
CA ASN A 161 5.44 -0.94 5.43
C ASN A 161 6.76 -0.15 5.37
N ILE A 162 7.31 0.22 6.53
CA ILE A 162 8.59 0.92 6.65
C ILE A 162 9.63 -0.04 7.23
N ILE A 163 10.71 -0.24 6.48
CA ILE A 163 11.89 -0.98 6.93
C ILE A 163 12.88 0.00 7.52
N VAL A 164 13.36 -0.30 8.72
CA VAL A 164 14.38 0.47 9.44
C VAL A 164 15.64 -0.35 9.65
N HIS A 165 16.74 0.36 9.91
CA HIS A 165 17.99 -0.22 10.35
C HIS A 165 18.51 0.54 11.57
N LYS A 166 19.29 -0.15 12.41
CA LYS A 166 19.94 0.47 13.55
C LYS A 166 21.32 0.98 13.12
N ASN A 167 21.60 2.26 13.34
CA ASN A 167 22.93 2.83 13.28
C ASN A 167 23.31 3.33 14.68
N SER A 168 24.35 2.75 15.28
CA SER A 168 24.69 2.98 16.69
C SER A 168 23.50 2.70 17.62
N ASP A 169 22.95 3.73 18.28
CA ASP A 169 21.81 3.63 19.19
C ASP A 169 20.51 4.19 18.64
N GLU A 170 20.51 4.63 17.38
CA GLU A 170 19.35 5.23 16.71
C GLU A 170 18.86 4.33 15.56
N TYR A 171 17.55 4.36 15.32
CA TYR A 171 16.95 3.72 14.16
C TYR A 171 16.74 4.75 13.06
N HIS A 172 16.99 4.33 11.81
CA HIS A 172 16.80 5.15 10.61
C HIS A 172 15.98 4.40 9.57
N VAL A 173 15.22 5.14 8.77
CA VAL A 173 14.46 4.60 7.66
C VAL A 173 15.44 4.03 6.64
N LYS A 174 15.25 2.76 6.30
CA LYS A 174 16.05 2.06 5.31
C LYS A 174 15.32 1.89 4.00
N GLY A 175 14.00 1.76 4.00
CA GLY A 175 13.23 1.60 2.79
C GLY A 175 11.73 1.45 3.03
N VAL A 176 10.98 1.50 1.93
CA VAL A 176 9.52 1.43 1.93
C VAL A 176 9.07 0.26 1.06
N ILE A 177 8.10 -0.50 1.53
CA ILE A 177 7.60 -1.72 0.91
C ILE A 177 6.09 -1.69 0.77
N ASP A 178 5.56 -2.68 0.05
CA ASP A 178 4.13 -2.89 -0.17
C ASP A 178 3.37 -1.81 -0.95
N PHE A 179 3.66 -1.73 -2.25
CA PHE A 179 3.01 -0.81 -3.19
C PHE A 179 1.70 -1.38 -3.78
N GLY A 180 0.96 -2.18 -3.01
CA GLY A 180 -0.31 -2.78 -3.44
C GLY A 180 -1.39 -1.73 -3.73
N ASP A 181 -1.51 -0.75 -2.83
CA ASP A 181 -2.59 0.23 -2.81
C ASP A 181 -2.23 1.58 -3.42
N ILE A 182 -1.17 1.67 -4.22
CA ILE A 182 -0.81 2.92 -4.89
C ILE A 182 -1.98 3.48 -5.73
N HIS A 183 -2.22 4.77 -5.65
CA HIS A 183 -3.29 5.40 -6.42
C HIS A 183 -3.03 6.90 -6.56
N TYR A 184 -3.83 7.55 -7.41
CA TYR A 184 -3.82 9.00 -7.56
C TYR A 184 -4.87 9.61 -6.63
N ALA A 185 -4.46 10.49 -5.74
CA ALA A 185 -5.30 11.11 -4.72
C ALA A 185 -4.67 12.44 -4.25
N PRO A 186 -5.41 13.26 -3.48
CA PRO A 186 -4.84 14.34 -2.69
C PRO A 186 -3.65 13.89 -1.82
#